data_AF-A0A923LDU0-F1
#
_entry.id   AF-A0A923LDU0-F1
#
_cell.length_a   1.000
_cell.length_b   1.000
_cell.length_c   1.000
_cell.angle_alpha   90.00
_cell.angle_beta   90.00
_cell.angle_gamma   90.00
#
_symmetry.space_group_name_H-M   'P 1'
#
loop_
_entity.id
_entity.type
_entity.pdbx_description
1 polymer ?
#
loop_
_entity_poly.entity_id
_entity_poly.type
_entity_poly.pdbx_seq_one_letter_code
_entity_poly.pdbx_strand_id
1 'polypeptide(L)'
;MSKPMYRLVDGKGRVLIPKSMREAAKLEYGDIVCLGMAGGKITVRKVEVIEVGDQSPEAVEAYVRTAFQFMPDSLRLDLIGELSRLLQKKEG
;
A
#
# COMPACT_ATOMS: atom_id res chain seq x y z
N MET A 1 -9.98 -1.91 25.99
CA MET A 1 -10.62 -2.56 24.82
C MET A 1 -11.46 -1.53 24.10
N SER A 2 -11.22 -1.29 22.81
CA SER A 2 -12.00 -0.33 22.02
C SER A 2 -13.42 -0.86 21.81
N LYS A 3 -14.41 0.00 22.07
CA LYS A 3 -15.84 -0.31 21.92
C LYS A 3 -16.13 -0.73 20.46
N PRO A 4 -16.87 -1.82 20.21
CA PRO A 4 -17.20 -2.22 18.85
C PRO A 4 -17.99 -1.11 18.15
N MET A 5 -17.55 -0.73 16.96
CA MET A 5 -18.15 0.35 16.18
C MET A 5 -19.09 -0.26 15.14
N TYR A 6 -20.39 -0.11 15.37
CA TYR A 6 -21.43 -0.59 14.45
C TYR A 6 -21.76 0.49 13.43
N ARG A 7 -21.93 0.09 12.17
CA ARG A 7 -22.36 0.98 11.08
C ARG A 7 -23.53 0.35 10.34
N LEU A 8 -24.51 1.19 10.01
CA LEU A 8 -25.64 0.77 9.22
C LEU A 8 -25.23 0.70 7.75
N VAL A 9 -25.61 -0.39 7.11
CA VAL A 9 -25.51 -0.57 5.66
C VAL A 9 -26.76 0.06 5.06
N ASP A 10 -26.59 0.99 4.13
CA ASP A 10 -27.75 1.59 3.45
C ASP A 10 -28.40 0.60 2.47
N GLY A 11 -29.55 0.97 1.89
CA GLY A 11 -30.27 0.12 0.94
C GLY A 11 -29.51 -0.21 -0.36
N LYS A 12 -28.33 0.38 -0.57
CA LYS A 12 -27.43 0.11 -1.71
C LYS A 12 -26.17 -0.64 -1.28
N GLY A 13 -26.07 -1.10 -0.04
CA GLY A 13 -24.90 -1.83 0.45
C GLY A 13 -23.74 -0.94 0.90
N ARG A 14 -23.89 0.40 0.95
CA ARG A 14 -22.80 1.31 1.29
C ARG A 14 -22.64 1.43 2.80
N VAL A 15 -21.38 1.47 3.26
CA VAL A 15 -21.01 1.69 4.65
C VAL A 15 -20.28 3.01 4.77
N LEU A 16 -20.73 3.88 5.69
CA LEU A 16 -20.12 5.18 5.92
C LEU A 16 -18.82 5.04 6.73
N ILE A 17 -17.69 5.44 6.13
CA ILE A 17 -16.40 5.60 6.82
C ILE A 17 -16.32 7.04 7.37
N PRO A 18 -16.22 7.23 8.70
CA PRO A 18 -16.13 8.55 9.33
C PRO A 18 -14.95 9.37 8.84
N LYS A 19 -15.09 10.71 8.84
CA LYS A 19 -14.06 11.65 8.40
C LYS A 19 -12.72 11.44 9.14
N SER A 20 -12.76 11.30 10.46
CA SER A 20 -11.56 11.05 11.28
C SER A 20 -10.82 9.76 10.89
N MET A 21 -11.55 8.73 10.48
CA MET A 21 -10.97 7.45 10.06
C MET A 21 -10.39 7.54 8.64
N ARG A 22 -11.04 8.30 7.76
CA ARG A 22 -10.48 8.64 6.44
C ARG A 22 -9.20 9.45 6.56
N GLU A 23 -9.18 10.46 7.42
CA GLU A 23 -7.99 11.28 7.70
C GLU A 23 -6.86 10.41 8.29
N ALA A 24 -7.16 9.55 9.26
CA ALA A 24 -6.18 8.63 9.84
C ALA A 24 -5.63 7.61 8.84
N ALA A 25 -6.46 7.14 7.90
CA ALA A 25 -6.06 6.22 6.83
C ALA A 25 -5.57 6.92 5.56
N LYS A 26 -5.49 8.26 5.54
CA LYS A 26 -5.15 9.09 4.38
C LYS A 26 -5.94 8.74 3.11
N LEU A 27 -7.24 8.46 3.30
CA LEU A 27 -8.20 8.15 2.25
C LEU A 27 -8.87 9.41 1.73
N GLU A 28 -8.57 9.76 0.49
CA GLU A 28 -9.08 10.91 -0.25
C GLU A 28 -10.03 10.48 -1.37
N TYR A 29 -10.75 11.45 -1.92
CA TYR A 29 -11.61 11.20 -3.07
C TYR A 29 -10.75 10.83 -4.29
N GLY A 30 -11.06 9.71 -4.94
CA GLY A 30 -10.30 9.20 -6.08
C GLY A 30 -9.26 8.14 -5.72
N ASP A 31 -9.00 7.90 -4.42
CA ASP A 31 -8.11 6.82 -4.01
C ASP A 31 -8.68 5.44 -4.34
N ILE A 32 -7.80 4.54 -4.78
CA ILE A 32 -8.12 3.13 -4.93
C ILE A 32 -7.85 2.41 -3.60
N VAL A 33 -8.81 1.59 -3.18
CA VAL A 33 -8.73 0.83 -1.94
C VAL A 33 -8.92 -0.66 -2.19
N CYS A 34 -8.12 -1.47 -1.51
CA CYS A 34 -8.28 -2.92 -1.45
C CYS A 34 -9.18 -3.28 -0.26
N LEU A 35 -10.18 -4.11 -0.54
CA LEU A 35 -11.07 -4.68 0.47
C LEU A 35 -10.64 -6.11 0.79
N GLY A 36 -10.48 -6.41 2.08
CA GLY A 36 -10.14 -7.74 2.58
C GLY A 36 -11.15 -8.22 3.63
N MET A 37 -11.24 -9.53 3.80
CA MET A 37 -12.01 -10.14 4.89
C MET A 37 -11.05 -10.90 5.81
N ALA A 38 -11.06 -10.57 7.09
CA ALA A 38 -10.24 -11.22 8.11
C ALA A 38 -11.03 -11.38 9.41
N GLY A 39 -11.25 -12.62 9.86
CA GLY A 39 -11.92 -12.91 11.13
C GLY A 39 -13.30 -12.27 11.27
N GLY A 40 -14.12 -12.31 10.19
CA GLY A 40 -15.44 -11.68 10.17
C GLY A 40 -15.44 -10.15 10.10
N LYS A 41 -14.27 -9.52 9.94
CA LYS A 41 -14.12 -8.07 9.76
C LYS A 41 -13.76 -7.75 8.32
N ILE A 42 -14.31 -6.65 7.82
CA ILE A 42 -13.91 -6.06 6.55
C ILE A 42 -12.75 -5.10 6.84
N THR A 43 -11.62 -5.31 6.16
CA THR A 43 -10.45 -4.42 6.23
C THR A 43 -10.37 -3.60 4.95
N VAL A 44 -10.08 -2.31 5.08
CA VAL A 44 -9.87 -1.39 3.95
C VAL A 44 -8.43 -0.91 3.99
N ARG A 45 -7.71 -1.04 2.87
CA ARG A 45 -6.32 -0.57 2.74
C ARG A 45 -6.20 0.29 1.49
N LYS A 46 -5.63 1.51 1.62
CA LYS A 46 -5.24 2.32 0.46
C LYS A 46 -4.19 1.57 -0.35
N VAL A 47 -4.40 1.47 -1.65
CA VAL A 47 -3.42 0.91 -2.57
C VAL A 47 -2.92 2.00 -3.50
N GLU A 48 -1.62 2.03 -3.72
CA GLU A 48 -1.03 2.83 -4.78
C GLU A 48 -1.23 2.08 -6.09
N VAL A 49 -1.87 2.73 -7.05
CA VAL A 49 -2.04 2.19 -8.40
C VAL A 49 -0.75 2.47 -9.14
N ILE A 50 -0.03 1.43 -9.48
CA ILE A 50 1.15 1.51 -10.33
C ILE A 50 0.69 1.03 -11.70
N GLU A 51 0.76 1.92 -12.69
CA GLU A 51 0.33 1.61 -14.05
C GLU A 51 1.28 0.56 -14.64
N VAL A 52 0.74 -0.63 -14.97
CA VAL A 52 1.53 -1.72 -15.55
C VAL A 52 1.91 -1.33 -16.97
N GLY A 53 3.15 -0.86 -17.14
CA GLY A 53 3.68 -0.44 -18.44
C GLY A 53 4.36 0.93 -18.42
N ASP A 54 4.17 1.72 -17.35
CA ASP A 54 4.93 2.95 -17.18
C ASP A 54 6.35 2.63 -16.67
N GLN A 55 7.31 2.70 -17.57
CA GLN A 55 8.74 2.55 -17.29
C GLN A 55 9.43 3.90 -17.08
N SER A 56 8.67 4.98 -16.87
CA SER A 56 9.25 6.25 -16.47
C SER A 56 10.14 6.07 -15.24
N PRO A 57 11.28 6.78 -15.15
CA PRO A 57 12.18 6.69 -14.00
C PRO A 57 11.45 6.91 -12.66
N GLU A 58 10.48 7.82 -12.66
CA GLU A 58 9.67 8.18 -11.50
C GLU A 58 8.75 7.03 -11.07
N ALA A 59 8.09 6.35 -12.00
CA ALA A 59 7.24 5.20 -11.72
C ALA A 59 8.05 3.99 -11.24
N VAL A 60 9.22 3.76 -11.84
CA VAL A 60 10.14 2.69 -11.42
C VAL A 60 10.66 2.96 -10.01
N GLU A 61 11.05 4.20 -9.69
CA GLU A 61 11.49 4.56 -8.35
C GLU A 61 10.38 4.37 -7.31
N ALA A 62 9.16 4.85 -7.60
CA ALA A 62 8.00 4.67 -6.74
C ALA A 62 7.70 3.18 -6.50
N TYR A 63 7.72 2.37 -7.56
CA TYR A 63 7.53 0.92 -7.46
C TYR A 63 8.59 0.26 -6.57
N VAL A 64 9.88 0.54 -6.82
CA VAL A 64 10.98 -0.05 -6.05
C VAL A 64 10.90 0.38 -4.58
N ARG A 65 10.61 1.66 -4.31
CA ARG A 65 10.49 2.20 -2.96
C ARG A 65 9.33 1.58 -2.19
N THR A 66 8.17 1.45 -2.82
CA THR A 66 6.99 0.82 -2.23
C THR A 66 7.24 -0.68 -2.03
N ALA A 67 7.82 -1.38 -3.00
CA ALA A 67 8.18 -2.79 -2.88
C ALA A 67 9.15 -3.03 -1.71
N PHE A 68 10.19 -2.20 -1.57
CA PHE A 68 11.13 -2.26 -0.45
C PHE A 68 10.44 -2.15 0.91
N GLN A 69 9.40 -1.33 1.06
CA GLN A 69 8.66 -1.20 2.32
C GLN A 69 7.89 -2.46 2.71
N PHE A 70 7.49 -3.29 1.75
CA PHE A 70 6.77 -4.54 2.00
C PHE A 70 7.68 -5.77 2.10
N MET A 71 8.95 -5.66 1.71
CA MET A 71 9.92 -6.76 1.81
C MET A 71 10.35 -7.03 3.27
N PRO A 72 10.61 -8.29 3.66
CA PRO A 72 11.23 -8.61 4.94
C PRO A 72 12.70 -8.18 5.00
N ASP A 73 13.23 -7.92 6.20
CA ASP A 73 14.57 -7.34 6.40
C ASP A 73 15.70 -8.17 5.78
N SER A 74 15.57 -9.50 5.78
CA SER A 74 16.53 -10.39 5.12
C SER A 74 16.62 -10.13 3.61
N LEU A 75 15.47 -10.00 2.95
CA LEU A 75 15.41 -9.75 1.51
C LEU A 75 15.90 -8.34 1.17
N ARG A 76 15.63 -7.35 2.04
CA ARG A 76 16.16 -5.98 1.87
C ARG A 76 17.69 -5.96 1.90
N LEU A 77 18.29 -6.64 2.88
CA LEU A 77 19.75 -6.68 3.04
C LEU A 77 20.42 -7.37 1.85
N ASP A 78 19.85 -8.48 1.38
CA ASP A 78 20.34 -9.18 0.19
C ASP A 78 20.25 -8.29 -1.06
N LEU A 79 19.11 -7.61 -1.28
CA LEU A 79 18.93 -6.71 -2.42
C LEU A 79 19.91 -5.52 -2.39
N ILE A 80 20.16 -4.95 -1.20
CA ILE A 80 21.16 -3.88 -1.04
C ILE A 80 22.55 -4.37 -1.45
N GLY A 81 22.91 -5.60 -1.04
CA GLY A 81 24.18 -6.22 -1.42
C GLY A 81 24.31 -6.42 -2.94
N GLU A 82 23.24 -6.89 -3.59
CA GLU A 82 23.20 -7.06 -5.04
C GLU A 82 23.28 -5.72 -5.80
N LEU A 83 22.51 -4.72 -5.37
CA LEU A 83 22.52 -3.37 -5.97
C LEU A 83 23.88 -2.69 -5.81
N SER A 84 24.51 -2.83 -4.65
CA SER A 84 25.85 -2.27 -4.40
C SER A 84 26.90 -2.90 -5.31
N ARG A 85 26.85 -4.22 -5.52
CA ARG A 85 27.72 -4.93 -6.48
C ARG A 85 27.48 -4.51 -7.92
N LEU A 86 26.23 -4.31 -8.31
CA LEU A 86 25.87 -3.86 -9.66
C LEU A 86 26.40 -2.44 -9.95
N LEU A 87 26.35 -1.54 -8.97
CA LEU A 87 26.91 -0.19 -9.10
C LEU A 87 28.44 -0.23 -9.23
N GLN A 88 29.13 -1.01 -8.38
CA GLN A 88 30.59 -1.16 -8.44
C GLN A 88 31.08 -1.76 -9.77
N LYS A 89 30.28 -2.63 -10.40
CA LYS A 89 30.63 -3.27 -11.68
C LYS A 89 30.45 -2.35 -12.89
N LYS A 90 29.73 -1.23 -12.74
CA LYS A 90 29.51 -0.24 -13.81
C LYS A 90 30.59 0.86 -13.84
N GLU A 91 31.38 0.99 -12.78
CA GLU A 91 32.46 1.97 -12.65
C GLU A 91 33.85 1.42 -13.07
N GLY A 92 33.92 0.21 -13.66
CA GLY A 92 35.15 -0.44 -14.12
C GLY A 92 35.28 -0.54 -15.62
#